data_AF-A0AAD2P0T9-F1
#
_entry.id   AF-A0AAD2P0T9-F1
#
_cell.length_a   1.000
_cell.length_b   1.000
_cell.length_c   1.000
_cell.angle_alpha   90.00
_cell.angle_beta   90.00
_cell.angle_gamma   90.00
#
_symmetry.space_group_name_H-M   'P 1'
#
loop_
_entity.id
_entity.type
_entity.pdbx_description
1 polymer ?
#
loop_
_entity_poly.entity_id
_entity_poly.type
_entity_poly.pdbx_seq_one_letter_code
_entity_poly.pdbx_strand_id
1 'polypeptide(L)'
;MNLCQIPGRAGALLTTLLRHISTINGFDNLMAQPLLSDEPLTALMDHYLDTDALADGLPLYVSLYPTEGGMQDIIDCIRAELGVGTTKNAVFQHIQSLPRGQQKEALLASAALPLLFRPREVQGTMFGDGGMGGWRNMQGNTPVTPLVDAGCNMVIVTHLSDGSLWDRQAFPDTTILEIRPRKRLKYAGDGGNSGGLLSFTSAHTDAWRQQGYEDTMLAMEHIRKPLAARQALTRSEAVLQKSLDITEEADLALRNAMARIK
;
A
#
# COMPACT_ATOMS: atom_id res chain seq x y z
N MET A 1 -10.82 15.46 -24.93
CA MET A 1 -10.46 14.05 -25.16
C MET A 1 -10.63 13.29 -23.86
N ASN A 2 -11.59 12.36 -23.88
CA ASN A 2 -12.08 11.43 -22.86
C ASN A 2 -11.37 11.37 -21.49
N LEU A 3 -11.97 12.01 -20.50
CA LEU A 3 -11.75 11.78 -19.07
C LEU A 3 -12.31 10.40 -18.71
N CYS A 4 -11.45 9.38 -18.65
CA CYS A 4 -11.81 8.10 -18.04
C CYS A 4 -11.84 8.27 -16.51
N GLN A 5 -12.95 8.79 -16.00
CA GLN A 5 -13.23 8.85 -14.57
C GLN A 5 -13.65 7.46 -14.10
N ILE A 6 -12.68 6.69 -13.60
CA ILE A 6 -12.98 5.49 -12.82
C ILE A 6 -13.12 5.96 -11.36
N PRO A 7 -14.31 5.85 -10.74
CA PRO A 7 -14.47 6.17 -9.32
C PRO A 7 -13.51 5.30 -8.50
N GLY A 8 -12.88 5.87 -7.48
CA GLY A 8 -12.03 5.07 -6.60
C GLY A 8 -12.85 3.97 -5.92
N ARG A 9 -12.18 2.82 -5.75
CA ARG A 9 -12.86 1.53 -5.60
C ARG A 9 -13.49 1.30 -4.22
N ALA A 10 -13.09 2.08 -3.21
CA ALA A 10 -13.61 1.99 -1.85
C ALA A 10 -15.10 2.33 -1.77
N GLY A 11 -15.57 3.31 -2.53
CA GLY A 11 -16.96 3.72 -2.51
C GLY A 11 -17.71 3.52 -3.81
N ALA A 12 -17.09 2.94 -4.84
CA ALA A 12 -17.85 2.00 -5.69
C ALA A 12 -18.51 0.91 -4.82
N LEU A 13 -17.83 0.45 -3.77
CA LEU A 13 -18.38 -0.50 -2.79
C LEU A 13 -19.38 0.18 -1.84
N LEU A 14 -19.10 1.37 -1.28
CA LEU A 14 -20.10 2.17 -0.53
C LEU A 14 -21.37 2.48 -1.34
N THR A 15 -21.26 2.94 -2.58
CA THR A 15 -22.41 3.26 -3.44
C THR A 15 -23.21 2.01 -3.81
N THR A 16 -22.53 0.88 -4.04
CA THR A 16 -23.19 -0.41 -4.27
C THR A 16 -23.91 -0.91 -3.01
N LEU A 17 -23.26 -0.81 -1.84
CA LEU A 17 -23.87 -1.15 -0.55
C LEU A 17 -25.08 -0.25 -0.29
N LEU A 18 -24.96 1.07 -0.47
CA LEU A 18 -26.06 2.03 -0.32
C LEU A 18 -27.23 1.74 -1.25
N ARG A 19 -26.96 1.35 -2.51
CA ARG A 19 -28.03 0.95 -3.46
C ARG A 19 -28.74 -0.31 -2.99
N HIS A 20 -28.01 -1.38 -2.64
CA HIS A 20 -28.62 -2.61 -2.14
C HIS A 20 -29.38 -2.42 -0.83
N ILE A 21 -28.90 -1.53 0.02
CA ILE A 21 -29.54 -1.19 1.28
C ILE A 21 -30.81 -0.37 1.06
N SER A 22 -30.78 0.62 0.16
CA SER A 22 -31.93 1.46 -0.18
C SER A 22 -33.10 0.69 -0.79
N THR A 23 -32.82 -0.45 -1.42
CA THR A 23 -33.84 -1.36 -1.93
C THR A 23 -34.49 -2.22 -0.84
N ILE A 24 -33.88 -2.34 0.34
CA ILE A 24 -34.31 -3.25 1.42
C ILE A 24 -34.94 -2.49 2.59
N ASN A 25 -34.39 -1.34 2.99
CA ASN A 25 -34.88 -0.55 4.12
C ASN A 25 -34.81 0.95 3.76
N GLY A 26 -35.90 1.70 4.01
CA GLY A 26 -35.97 3.14 3.74
C GLY A 26 -34.76 3.92 4.32
N PHE A 27 -34.30 4.91 3.56
CA PHE A 27 -33.01 5.61 3.72
C PHE A 27 -32.72 6.19 5.12
N ASP A 28 -33.75 6.50 5.91
CA ASP A 28 -33.60 7.37 7.09
C ASP A 28 -33.10 6.68 8.37
N ASN A 29 -33.21 5.35 8.49
CA ASN A 29 -32.95 4.65 9.77
C ASN A 29 -31.61 3.88 9.86
N LEU A 30 -30.86 3.75 8.77
CA LEU A 30 -29.66 2.88 8.74
C LEU A 30 -28.32 3.62 8.80
N MET A 31 -28.31 4.95 8.66
CA MET A 31 -27.07 5.76 8.61
C MET A 31 -26.51 6.11 10.00
N ALA A 32 -27.15 5.63 11.08
CA ALA A 32 -26.76 5.92 12.46
C ALA A 32 -26.05 4.75 13.17
N GLN A 33 -26.03 3.54 12.59
CA GLN A 33 -25.42 2.35 13.19
C GLN A 33 -24.62 1.54 12.17
N PRO A 34 -23.46 0.97 12.55
CA PRO A 34 -22.66 0.11 11.67
C PRO A 34 -23.45 -1.14 11.27
N LEU A 35 -23.27 -1.59 10.03
CA LEU A 35 -23.96 -2.74 9.45
C LEU A 35 -23.42 -4.07 9.97
N LEU A 36 -22.14 -4.14 10.32
CA LEU A 36 -21.48 -5.34 10.83
C LEU A 36 -21.04 -5.14 12.28
N SER A 37 -21.11 -6.22 13.06
CA SER A 37 -20.47 -6.27 14.38
C SER A 37 -18.96 -6.32 14.20
N ASP A 38 -18.26 -5.53 15.00
CA ASP A 38 -16.81 -5.56 15.13
C ASP A 38 -16.32 -6.58 16.15
N GLU A 39 -17.22 -7.29 16.85
CA GLU A 39 -16.86 -8.31 17.86
C GLU A 39 -16.02 -9.46 17.27
N PRO A 40 -16.34 -10.07 16.11
CA PRO A 40 -15.53 -11.16 15.58
C PRO A 40 -14.12 -10.69 15.20
N LEU A 41 -14.00 -9.49 14.64
CA LEU A 41 -12.72 -8.90 14.29
C LEU A 41 -11.91 -8.58 15.56
N THR A 42 -12.57 -8.02 16.58
CA THR A 42 -11.95 -7.71 17.88
C THR A 42 -11.47 -9.00 18.55
N ALA A 43 -12.27 -10.06 18.53
CA ALA A 43 -11.89 -11.37 19.08
C ALA A 43 -10.70 -11.99 18.34
N LEU A 44 -10.63 -11.87 17.01
CA LEU A 44 -9.47 -12.30 16.23
C LEU A 44 -8.22 -11.48 16.58
N MET A 45 -8.35 -10.16 16.73
CA MET A 45 -7.24 -9.32 17.15
C MET A 45 -6.79 -9.65 18.57
N ASP A 46 -7.71 -9.89 19.51
CA ASP A 46 -7.37 -10.27 20.88
C ASP A 46 -6.67 -11.65 20.94
N HIS A 47 -6.96 -12.53 19.99
CA HIS A 47 -6.35 -13.86 19.94
C HIS A 47 -4.97 -13.86 19.24
N TYR A 48 -4.80 -13.07 18.18
CA TYR A 48 -3.62 -13.14 17.30
C TYR A 48 -2.68 -11.93 17.39
N LEU A 49 -3.12 -10.78 17.90
CA LEU A 49 -2.27 -9.60 18.04
C LEU A 49 -1.49 -9.67 19.34
N ASP A 50 -0.18 -9.89 19.23
CA ASP A 50 0.74 -9.71 20.35
C ASP A 50 1.01 -8.21 20.55
N THR A 51 0.37 -7.62 21.56
CA THR A 51 0.50 -6.19 21.86
C THR A 51 1.86 -5.81 22.40
N ASP A 52 2.57 -6.75 23.03
CA ASP A 52 3.90 -6.49 23.57
C ASP A 52 4.92 -6.48 22.44
N ALA A 53 4.86 -7.47 21.54
CA ALA A 53 5.67 -7.48 20.33
C ALA A 53 5.36 -6.30 19.39
N LEU A 54 4.10 -5.83 19.35
CA LEU A 54 3.73 -4.64 18.60
C LEU A 54 4.39 -3.38 19.18
N ALA A 55 4.34 -3.21 20.51
CA ALA A 55 4.88 -2.03 21.18
C ALA A 55 6.41 -1.94 21.08
N ASP A 56 7.09 -3.08 21.10
CA ASP A 56 8.56 -3.16 21.07
C ASP A 56 9.11 -3.51 19.66
N GLY A 57 8.23 -3.61 18.67
CA GLY A 57 8.53 -4.03 17.30
C GLY A 57 9.08 -2.93 16.40
N LEU A 58 9.10 -3.21 15.09
CA LEU A 58 9.50 -2.23 14.07
C LEU A 58 8.54 -1.03 14.06
N PRO A 59 9.03 0.20 13.79
CA PRO A 59 8.19 1.38 13.66
C PRO A 59 7.05 1.16 12.65
N LEU A 60 5.82 1.24 13.14
CA LEU A 60 4.61 1.05 12.37
C LEU A 60 3.81 2.34 12.37
N TYR A 61 3.50 2.83 11.17
CA TYR A 61 2.64 3.98 10.96
C TYR A 61 1.33 3.53 10.35
N VAL A 62 0.22 4.00 10.91
CA VAL A 62 -1.12 3.74 10.40
C VAL A 62 -1.77 5.03 9.93
N SER A 63 -2.61 4.93 8.91
CA SER A 63 -3.39 6.03 8.38
C SER A 63 -4.75 6.05 9.05
N LEU A 64 -5.18 7.21 9.54
CA LEU A 64 -6.44 7.40 10.26
C LEU A 64 -7.20 8.58 9.66
N TYR A 65 -8.50 8.41 9.43
CA TYR A 65 -9.36 9.50 8.98
C TYR A 65 -10.09 10.12 10.18
N PRO A 66 -9.82 11.39 10.56
CA PRO A 66 -10.54 12.04 11.65
C PRO A 66 -11.99 12.26 11.23
N THR A 67 -12.90 11.61 11.93
CA THR A 67 -14.34 11.69 11.67
C THR A 67 -15.00 12.50 12.78
N GLU A 68 -15.94 13.36 12.40
CA GLU A 68 -16.82 14.03 13.37
C GLU A 68 -18.05 13.18 13.70
N GLY A 69 -18.12 11.97 13.13
CA GLY A 69 -19.25 11.08 13.20
C GLY A 69 -20.38 11.49 12.24
N GLY A 70 -20.94 10.50 11.55
CA GLY A 70 -22.25 10.63 10.91
C GLY A 70 -22.25 10.80 9.39
N MET A 71 -23.43 11.21 8.90
CA MET A 71 -23.86 11.16 7.50
C MET A 71 -23.01 12.03 6.55
N GLN A 72 -22.39 13.11 7.04
CA GLN A 72 -21.62 14.02 6.20
C GLN A 72 -20.30 13.41 5.70
N ASP A 73 -19.57 12.68 6.55
CA ASP A 73 -18.31 12.04 6.13
C ASP A 73 -18.55 10.98 5.03
N ILE A 74 -19.67 10.26 5.10
CA ILE A 74 -20.08 9.30 4.05
C ILE A 74 -20.43 10.03 2.76
N ILE A 75 -21.19 11.13 2.84
CA ILE A 75 -21.54 11.95 1.68
C ILE A 75 -20.30 12.55 1.03
N ASP A 76 -19.36 13.06 1.83
CA ASP A 76 -18.14 13.68 1.33
C ASP A 76 -17.20 12.66 0.68
N CYS A 77 -17.14 11.44 1.21
CA CYS A 77 -16.45 10.31 0.57
C CYS A 77 -17.05 9.99 -0.81
N ILE A 78 -18.38 9.84 -0.90
CA ILE A 78 -19.08 9.57 -2.18
C ILE A 78 -18.90 10.73 -3.17
N ARG A 79 -18.97 11.97 -2.69
CA ARG A 79 -18.75 13.18 -3.48
C ARG A 79 -17.34 13.23 -4.05
N ALA A 80 -16.33 13.00 -3.22
CA ALA A 80 -14.93 12.93 -3.64
C ALA A 80 -14.69 11.84 -4.69
N GLU A 81 -15.38 10.71 -4.56
CA GLU A 81 -15.34 9.61 -5.54
C GLU A 81 -15.92 9.93 -6.91
N LEU A 82 -17.04 10.65 -6.92
CA LEU A 82 -17.65 11.16 -8.15
C LEU A 82 -16.83 12.31 -8.75
N GLY A 83 -15.70 12.68 -8.14
CA GLY A 83 -14.85 13.79 -8.54
C GLY A 83 -15.41 15.16 -8.17
N VAL A 84 -16.44 15.21 -7.33
CA VAL A 84 -17.16 16.43 -6.92
C VAL A 84 -16.90 16.69 -5.44
N GLY A 85 -15.68 17.08 -5.07
CA GLY A 85 -15.31 17.43 -3.70
C GLY A 85 -13.98 16.81 -3.25
N THR A 86 -13.66 16.95 -1.97
CA THR A 86 -12.47 16.37 -1.33
C THR A 86 -12.78 15.93 0.08
N THR A 87 -12.17 14.85 0.54
CA THR A 87 -12.19 14.44 1.95
C THR A 87 -11.13 15.20 2.75
N LYS A 88 -11.27 15.19 4.08
CA LYS A 88 -10.21 15.67 4.99
C LYS A 88 -8.92 14.86 4.78
N ASN A 89 -7.79 15.42 5.19
CA ASN A 89 -6.51 14.70 5.14
C ASN A 89 -6.50 13.55 6.16
N ALA A 90 -5.82 12.46 5.80
CA ALA A 90 -5.49 11.42 6.76
C ALA A 90 -4.44 11.95 7.76
N VAL A 91 -4.51 11.42 8.98
CA VAL A 91 -3.50 11.59 10.01
C VAL A 91 -2.69 10.30 10.08
N PHE A 92 -1.36 10.40 10.11
CA PHE A 92 -0.48 9.25 10.26
C PHE A 92 -0.04 9.11 11.70
N GLN A 93 -0.35 7.98 12.32
CA GLN A 93 -0.07 7.72 13.72
C GLN A 93 1.03 6.65 13.84
N HIS A 94 2.11 6.98 14.55
CA HIS A 94 3.11 6.01 14.96
C HIS A 94 2.54 5.15 16.10
N ILE A 95 2.37 3.85 15.86
CA ILE A 95 1.72 2.91 16.77
C ILE A 95 2.52 2.78 18.07
N GLN A 96 3.84 2.63 17.99
CA GLN A 96 4.68 2.45 19.17
C GLN A 96 4.73 3.69 20.07
N SER A 97 4.42 4.88 19.55
CA SER A 97 4.27 6.11 20.35
C SER A 97 2.93 6.22 21.09
N LEU A 98 1.95 5.36 20.79
CA LEU A 98 0.66 5.37 21.48
C LEU A 98 0.73 4.60 22.81
N PRO A 99 -0.09 4.97 23.80
CA PRO A 99 -0.31 4.12 24.97
C PRO A 99 -0.72 2.71 24.55
N ARG A 100 -0.20 1.67 25.21
CA ARG A 100 -0.42 0.26 24.82
C ARG A 100 -1.90 -0.08 24.60
N GLY A 101 -2.79 0.40 25.46
CA GLY A 101 -4.24 0.19 25.34
C GLY A 101 -4.90 0.83 24.10
N GLN A 102 -4.24 1.79 23.44
CA GLN A 102 -4.76 2.49 22.25
C GLN A 102 -4.16 1.96 20.94
N GLN A 103 -3.09 1.16 20.98
CA GLN A 103 -2.44 0.63 19.77
C GLN A 103 -3.41 -0.24 18.96
N LYS A 104 -4.16 -1.13 19.63
CA LYS A 104 -5.20 -1.95 19.02
C LYS A 104 -6.33 -1.12 18.44
N GLU A 105 -6.79 -0.10 19.17
CA GLU A 105 -7.88 0.79 18.73
C GLU A 105 -7.46 1.60 17.48
N ALA A 106 -6.22 2.04 17.38
CA ALA A 106 -5.70 2.70 16.18
C ALA A 106 -5.66 1.76 14.97
N LEU A 107 -5.28 0.49 15.15
CA LEU A 107 -5.33 -0.51 14.08
C LEU A 107 -6.77 -0.78 13.62
N LEU A 108 -7.70 -0.93 14.56
CA LEU A 108 -9.13 -1.10 14.28
C LEU A 108 -9.71 0.12 13.56
N ALA A 109 -9.36 1.34 14.01
CA ALA A 109 -9.76 2.58 13.37
C ALA A 109 -9.27 2.64 11.91
N SER A 110 -8.00 2.32 11.66
CA SER A 110 -7.40 2.35 10.33
C SER A 110 -8.11 1.43 9.34
N ALA A 111 -8.79 0.37 9.81
CA ALA A 111 -9.54 -0.58 8.99
C ALA A 111 -11.08 -0.40 9.10
N ALA A 112 -11.55 0.64 9.78
CA ALA A 112 -12.97 0.85 10.07
C ALA A 112 -13.70 1.44 8.85
N LEU A 113 -13.92 0.59 7.83
CA LEU A 113 -14.65 0.94 6.62
C LEU A 113 -15.99 1.60 6.96
N PRO A 114 -16.32 2.77 6.37
CA PRO A 114 -17.57 3.46 6.67
C PRO A 114 -18.77 2.57 6.37
N LEU A 115 -19.85 2.75 7.15
CA LEU A 115 -21.05 1.91 7.17
C LEU A 115 -20.85 0.47 7.67
N LEU A 116 -19.66 -0.12 7.49
CA LEU A 116 -19.42 -1.51 7.89
C LEU A 116 -19.01 -1.62 9.35
N PHE A 117 -18.07 -0.78 9.80
CA PHE A 117 -17.52 -0.82 11.14
C PHE A 117 -17.67 0.54 11.84
N ARG A 118 -17.76 0.52 13.17
CA ARG A 118 -17.81 1.77 13.95
C ARG A 118 -16.44 2.45 13.98
N PRO A 119 -16.40 3.80 13.95
CA PRO A 119 -15.21 4.56 14.29
C PRO A 119 -14.70 4.22 15.70
N ARG A 120 -13.39 4.37 15.94
CA ARG A 120 -12.76 4.17 17.25
C ARG A 120 -12.16 5.47 17.78
N GLU A 121 -12.17 5.62 19.10
CA GLU A 121 -11.53 6.76 19.75
C GLU A 121 -10.05 6.47 19.97
N VAL A 122 -9.18 7.36 19.49
CA VAL A 122 -7.74 7.33 19.76
C VAL A 122 -7.35 8.73 20.24
N GLN A 123 -6.74 8.80 21.43
CA GLN A 123 -6.34 10.05 22.09
C GLN A 123 -7.44 11.13 22.14
N GLY A 124 -8.69 10.74 22.38
CA GLY A 124 -9.82 11.68 22.50
C GLY A 124 -10.43 12.13 21.16
N THR A 125 -9.96 11.60 20.03
CA THR A 125 -10.50 11.89 18.69
C THR A 125 -11.09 10.63 18.07
N MET A 126 -12.25 10.75 17.41
CA MET A 126 -12.87 9.64 16.69
C MET A 126 -12.22 9.48 15.31
N PHE A 127 -11.82 8.25 14.99
CA PHE A 127 -11.18 7.90 13.73
C PHE A 127 -11.90 6.76 13.02
N GLY A 128 -11.98 6.87 11.69
CA GLY A 128 -12.40 5.79 10.80
C GLY A 128 -11.29 5.40 9.82
N ASP A 129 -11.65 4.64 8.79
CA ASP A 129 -10.73 4.13 7.77
C ASP A 129 -9.87 5.25 7.16
N GLY A 130 -8.54 5.13 7.33
CA GLY A 130 -7.56 6.06 6.80
C GLY A 130 -7.55 6.17 5.28
N GLY A 131 -8.02 5.13 4.57
CA GLY A 131 -8.15 5.11 3.12
C GLY A 131 -9.07 6.22 2.58
N MET A 132 -9.98 6.74 3.39
CA MET A 132 -10.81 7.90 3.04
C MET A 132 -10.02 9.21 2.98
N GLY A 133 -8.92 9.32 3.72
CA GLY A 133 -8.22 10.58 3.89
C GLY A 133 -7.36 10.96 2.70
N GLY A 134 -7.41 12.24 2.31
CA GLY A 134 -6.59 12.77 1.22
C GLY A 134 -6.91 12.14 -0.14
N TRP A 135 -8.20 11.93 -0.43
CA TRP A 135 -8.71 11.19 -1.60
C TRP A 135 -8.08 11.62 -2.93
N ARG A 136 -7.84 12.93 -3.12
CA ARG A 136 -7.22 13.47 -4.34
C ARG A 136 -5.83 12.93 -4.63
N ASN A 137 -5.04 12.70 -3.59
CA ASN A 137 -3.65 12.27 -3.71
C ASN A 137 -3.46 10.82 -3.23
N MET A 138 -4.55 10.15 -2.81
CA MET A 138 -4.58 8.77 -2.30
C MET A 138 -3.59 8.51 -1.15
N GLN A 139 -3.17 9.54 -0.42
CA GLN A 139 -2.14 9.41 0.63
C GLN A 139 -2.66 8.62 1.83
N GLY A 140 -3.96 8.70 2.14
CA GLY A 140 -4.54 7.91 3.21
C GLY A 140 -4.56 6.41 2.93
N ASN A 141 -4.73 6.01 1.67
CA ASN A 141 -4.71 4.60 1.25
C ASN A 141 -3.30 4.09 0.97
N THR A 142 -2.36 4.98 0.64
CA THR A 142 -0.96 4.66 0.37
C THR A 142 -0.04 5.57 1.20
N PRO A 143 0.15 5.27 2.50
CA PRO A 143 0.80 6.17 3.46
C PRO A 143 2.34 6.11 3.36
N VAL A 144 2.90 6.68 2.29
CA VAL A 144 4.37 6.78 2.10
C VAL A 144 4.98 7.93 2.89
N THR A 145 4.26 9.04 3.04
CA THR A 145 4.69 10.25 3.77
C THR A 145 5.34 9.95 5.13
N PRO A 146 4.72 9.18 6.06
CA PRO A 146 5.33 8.95 7.37
C PRO A 146 6.64 8.14 7.32
N LEU A 147 6.85 7.33 6.27
CA LEU A 147 8.10 6.60 6.10
C LEU A 147 9.22 7.52 5.61
N VAL A 148 8.89 8.44 4.70
CA VAL A 148 9.83 9.47 4.22
C VAL A 148 10.21 10.40 5.36
N ASP A 149 9.24 10.86 6.15
CA ASP A 149 9.47 11.71 7.32
C ASP A 149 10.31 11.01 8.40
N ALA A 150 10.21 9.68 8.51
CA ALA A 150 11.05 8.86 9.38
C ALA A 150 12.49 8.66 8.84
N GLY A 151 12.80 9.17 7.65
CA GLY A 151 14.14 9.13 7.05
C GLY A 151 14.40 7.96 6.09
N CYS A 152 13.35 7.24 5.66
CA CYS A 152 13.51 6.19 4.65
C CYS A 152 13.86 6.80 3.28
N ASN A 153 15.02 6.46 2.74
CA ASN A 153 15.45 6.86 1.39
C ASN A 153 14.97 5.91 0.27
N MET A 154 14.45 4.75 0.66
CA MET A 154 13.85 3.76 -0.23
C MET A 154 12.58 3.20 0.42
N VAL A 155 11.48 3.17 -0.34
CA VAL A 155 10.19 2.67 0.14
C VAL A 155 9.63 1.70 -0.89
N ILE A 156 9.22 0.52 -0.42
CA ILE A 156 8.52 -0.48 -1.23
C ILE A 156 7.03 -0.26 -1.03
N VAL A 157 6.31 0.01 -2.12
CA VAL A 157 4.88 0.32 -2.11
C VAL A 157 4.13 -0.81 -2.79
N THR A 158 3.34 -1.55 -2.03
CA THR A 158 2.49 -2.63 -2.56
C THR A 158 1.08 -2.09 -2.80
N HIS A 159 0.69 -1.99 -4.07
CA HIS A 159 -0.65 -1.58 -4.44
C HIS A 159 -1.60 -2.77 -4.50
N LEU A 160 -2.88 -2.54 -4.14
CA LEU A 160 -3.96 -3.51 -4.35
C LEU A 160 -4.70 -3.29 -5.69
N SER A 161 -4.27 -2.29 -6.46
CA SER A 161 -4.85 -1.94 -7.76
C SER A 161 -3.77 -1.36 -8.67
N ASP A 162 -3.68 -1.88 -9.89
CA ASP A 162 -2.78 -1.37 -10.92
C ASP A 162 -3.14 0.06 -11.39
N GLY A 163 -4.41 0.46 -11.24
CA GLY A 163 -4.90 1.79 -11.61
C GLY A 163 -4.97 2.81 -10.46
N SER A 164 -4.11 2.70 -9.43
CA SER A 164 -4.08 3.69 -8.36
C SER A 164 -3.68 5.07 -8.88
N LEU A 165 -4.38 6.13 -8.46
CA LEU A 165 -4.07 7.53 -8.75
C LEU A 165 -2.95 8.09 -7.85
N TRP A 166 -2.36 7.26 -6.98
CA TRP A 166 -1.23 7.66 -6.15
C TRP A 166 -0.02 7.99 -7.02
N ASP A 167 0.56 9.17 -6.78
CA ASP A 167 1.65 9.71 -7.58
C ASP A 167 2.99 9.62 -6.83
N ARG A 168 3.88 8.76 -7.33
CA ARG A 168 5.25 8.64 -6.81
C ARG A 168 6.08 9.92 -6.98
N GLN A 169 5.73 10.80 -7.92
CA GLN A 169 6.50 12.03 -8.18
C GLN A 169 6.41 13.03 -7.03
N ALA A 170 5.44 12.84 -6.11
CA ALA A 170 5.36 13.59 -4.87
C ALA A 170 6.57 13.36 -3.93
N PHE A 171 7.37 12.32 -4.16
CA PHE A 171 8.52 11.95 -3.33
C PHE A 171 9.82 11.88 -4.16
N PRO A 172 10.32 13.02 -4.70
CA PRO A 172 11.43 13.03 -5.66
C PRO A 172 12.76 12.55 -5.07
N ASP A 173 12.98 12.77 -3.77
CA ASP A 173 14.22 12.41 -3.07
C ASP A 173 14.19 10.98 -2.49
N THR A 174 13.11 10.23 -2.74
CA THR A 174 12.93 8.86 -2.23
C THR A 174 12.85 7.86 -3.37
N THR A 175 13.61 6.77 -3.28
CA THR A 175 13.51 5.66 -4.22
C THR A 175 12.25 4.86 -3.94
N ILE A 176 11.23 5.00 -4.79
CA ILE A 176 9.98 4.24 -4.67
C ILE A 176 10.05 3.00 -5.56
N LEU A 177 9.92 1.82 -4.94
CA LEU A 177 9.72 0.55 -5.64
C LEU A 177 8.25 0.13 -5.54
N GLU A 178 7.54 0.16 -6.65
CA GLU A 178 6.12 -0.21 -6.69
C GLU A 178 5.93 -1.68 -7.06
N ILE A 179 5.15 -2.39 -6.26
CA ILE A 179 4.63 -3.72 -6.57
C ILE A 179 3.15 -3.54 -6.90
N ARG A 180 2.80 -3.72 -8.18
CA ARG A 180 1.42 -3.58 -8.68
C ARG A 180 0.86 -4.93 -9.12
N PRO A 181 -0.44 -5.18 -8.89
CA PRO A 181 -1.02 -6.47 -9.17
C PRO A 181 -1.25 -6.64 -10.67
N ARG A 182 -0.76 -7.73 -11.27
CA ARG A 182 -0.91 -7.95 -12.73
C ARG A 182 -2.34 -8.31 -13.14
N LYS A 183 -3.07 -8.97 -12.24
CA LYS A 183 -4.46 -9.33 -12.41
C LYS A 183 -5.31 -8.47 -11.47
N ARG A 184 -6.46 -8.03 -11.96
CA ARG A 184 -7.44 -7.36 -11.10
C ARG A 184 -7.85 -8.33 -10.00
N LEU A 185 -7.73 -7.90 -8.75
CA LEU A 185 -8.38 -8.58 -7.64
C LEU A 185 -9.89 -8.57 -7.94
N LYS A 186 -10.56 -9.72 -7.83
CA LYS A 186 -12.00 -9.81 -8.09
C LYS A 186 -12.76 -9.12 -6.96
N TYR A 187 -13.73 -8.27 -7.31
CA TYR A 187 -14.50 -7.45 -6.36
C TYR A 187 -15.98 -7.83 -6.31
N ALA A 188 -16.72 -7.18 -5.41
CA ALA A 188 -18.17 -7.32 -5.28
C ALA A 188 -18.83 -6.96 -6.61
N GLY A 189 -19.63 -7.88 -7.16
CA GLY A 189 -20.39 -7.63 -8.39
C GLY A 189 -19.69 -8.02 -9.69
N ASP A 190 -18.46 -8.55 -9.67
CA ASP A 190 -17.74 -8.97 -10.88
C ASP A 190 -18.21 -10.32 -11.46
N GLY A 191 -19.46 -10.70 -11.17
CA GLY A 191 -20.11 -11.90 -11.71
C GLY A 191 -21.18 -12.46 -10.79
N GLY A 192 -22.41 -11.94 -10.90
CA GLY A 192 -23.70 -12.61 -10.59
C GLY A 192 -23.98 -13.17 -9.18
N ASN A 193 -22.96 -13.47 -8.38
CA ASN A 193 -23.04 -13.99 -7.03
C ASN A 193 -22.32 -13.02 -6.09
N SER A 194 -23.01 -12.70 -5.01
CA SER A 194 -22.62 -11.86 -3.89
C SER A 194 -21.36 -12.40 -3.16
N GLY A 195 -20.20 -12.23 -3.77
CA GLY A 195 -18.91 -12.59 -3.17
C GLY A 195 -17.84 -11.59 -3.58
N GLY A 196 -17.82 -10.44 -2.90
CA GLY A 196 -16.96 -9.32 -3.26
C GLY A 196 -15.60 -9.24 -2.58
N LEU A 197 -15.10 -8.01 -2.38
CA LEU A 197 -13.88 -7.70 -1.60
C LEU A 197 -13.91 -8.35 -0.19
N LEU A 198 -15.11 -8.64 0.31
CA LEU A 198 -15.37 -9.30 1.58
C LEU A 198 -15.63 -10.81 1.44
N SER A 199 -15.24 -11.43 0.32
CA SER A 199 -15.35 -12.88 0.09
C SER A 199 -14.15 -13.62 0.66
N PHE A 200 -14.15 -13.81 1.98
CA PHE A 200 -13.09 -14.50 2.72
C PHE A 200 -13.20 -16.03 2.63
N THR A 201 -13.41 -16.59 1.43
CA THR A 201 -13.31 -18.04 1.24
C THR A 201 -11.84 -18.45 1.24
N SER A 202 -11.53 -19.68 1.68
CA SER A 202 -10.15 -20.20 1.66
C SER A 202 -9.54 -20.15 0.26
N ALA A 203 -10.31 -20.58 -0.75
CA ALA A 203 -9.90 -20.59 -2.15
C ALA A 203 -9.54 -19.19 -2.68
N HIS A 204 -10.33 -18.15 -2.34
CA HIS A 204 -10.01 -16.78 -2.73
C HIS A 204 -8.78 -16.24 -1.99
N THR A 205 -8.68 -16.51 -0.69
CA THR A 205 -7.56 -16.04 0.14
C THR A 205 -6.24 -16.64 -0.33
N ASP A 206 -6.20 -17.93 -0.61
CA ASP A 206 -5.00 -18.61 -1.15
C ASP A 206 -4.62 -18.09 -2.54
N ALA A 207 -5.60 -17.89 -3.42
CA ALA A 207 -5.36 -17.35 -4.75
C ALA A 207 -4.78 -15.92 -4.69
N TRP A 208 -5.31 -15.05 -3.84
CA TRP A 208 -4.81 -13.68 -3.67
C TRP A 208 -3.42 -13.64 -3.05
N ARG A 209 -3.16 -14.49 -2.05
CA ARG A 209 -1.82 -14.64 -1.44
C ARG A 209 -0.79 -15.09 -2.47
N GLN A 210 -1.12 -16.11 -3.27
CA GLN A 210 -0.26 -16.61 -4.33
C GLN A 210 0.01 -15.54 -5.40
N GLN A 211 -1.04 -14.80 -5.79
CA GLN A 211 -0.88 -13.70 -6.74
C GLN A 211 0.08 -12.62 -6.20
N GLY A 212 -0.08 -12.19 -4.94
CA GLY A 212 0.82 -11.20 -4.33
C GLY A 212 2.28 -11.66 -4.27
N TYR A 213 2.52 -12.94 -3.99
CA TYR A 213 3.85 -13.54 -4.03
C TYR A 213 4.45 -13.48 -5.45
N GLU A 214 3.70 -13.91 -6.47
CA GLU A 214 4.16 -13.89 -7.86
C GLU A 214 4.45 -12.47 -8.36
N ASP A 215 3.56 -11.52 -8.06
CA ASP A 215 3.72 -10.13 -8.46
C ASP A 215 4.95 -9.48 -7.79
N THR A 216 5.22 -9.82 -6.52
CA THR A 216 6.45 -9.42 -5.83
C THR A 216 7.70 -10.02 -6.47
N MET A 217 7.70 -11.33 -6.73
CA MET A 217 8.87 -12.01 -7.31
C MET A 217 9.24 -11.45 -8.68
N LEU A 218 8.25 -11.09 -9.49
CA LEU A 218 8.48 -10.49 -10.81
C LEU A 218 9.02 -9.06 -10.71
N ALA A 219 8.46 -8.24 -9.83
CA ALA A 219 8.98 -6.89 -9.58
C ALA A 219 10.45 -6.95 -9.13
N MET A 220 10.78 -7.89 -8.23
CA MET A 220 12.16 -8.10 -7.78
C MET A 220 13.06 -8.65 -8.89
N GLU A 221 12.55 -9.51 -9.77
CA GLU A 221 13.32 -10.04 -10.89
C GLU A 221 13.72 -8.95 -11.89
N HIS A 222 12.84 -7.97 -12.12
CA HIS A 222 13.12 -6.81 -12.97
C HIS A 222 14.23 -5.91 -12.41
N ILE A 223 14.51 -5.96 -11.11
CA ILE A 223 15.63 -5.26 -10.47
C ILE A 223 16.89 -6.13 -10.47
N ARG A 224 16.72 -7.41 -10.10
CA ARG A 224 17.82 -8.35 -9.93
C ARG A 224 18.55 -8.62 -11.24
N LYS A 225 17.83 -8.78 -12.36
CA LYS A 225 18.43 -9.08 -13.68
C LYS A 225 19.40 -7.98 -14.15
N PRO A 226 18.99 -6.69 -14.23
CA PRO A 226 19.91 -5.61 -14.58
C PRO A 226 21.10 -5.49 -13.62
N LEU A 227 20.87 -5.64 -12.31
CA LEU A 227 21.94 -5.55 -11.32
C LEU A 227 22.99 -6.66 -11.52
N ALA A 228 22.54 -7.89 -11.73
CA ALA A 228 23.43 -9.02 -12.01
C ALA A 228 24.19 -8.83 -13.34
N ALA A 229 23.53 -8.34 -14.39
CA ALA A 229 24.17 -8.03 -15.66
C ALA A 229 25.25 -6.95 -15.52
N ARG A 230 24.98 -5.89 -14.75
CA ARG A 230 25.96 -4.83 -14.48
C ARG A 230 27.16 -5.33 -13.68
N GLN A 231 26.93 -6.16 -12.66
CA GLN A 231 28.01 -6.78 -11.90
C GLN A 231 28.88 -7.71 -12.78
N ALA A 232 28.26 -8.46 -13.68
CA ALA A 232 29.00 -9.30 -14.63
C ALA A 232 29.85 -8.46 -15.59
N LEU A 233 29.31 -7.34 -16.10
CA LEU A 233 30.06 -6.42 -16.95
C LEU A 233 31.29 -5.85 -16.24
N THR A 234 31.12 -5.30 -15.03
CA THR A 234 32.25 -4.74 -14.25
C THR A 234 33.33 -5.78 -13.97
N ARG A 235 32.96 -7.05 -13.74
CA ARG A 235 33.93 -8.14 -13.60
C ARG A 235 34.69 -8.40 -14.90
N SER A 236 33.99 -8.45 -16.04
CA SER A 236 34.62 -8.65 -17.35
C SER A 236 35.56 -7.50 -17.70
N GLU A 237 35.18 -6.25 -17.41
CA GLU A 237 36.04 -5.07 -17.60
C GLU A 237 37.31 -5.14 -16.75
N ALA A 238 37.20 -5.52 -15.47
CA ALA A 238 38.35 -5.68 -14.60
C ALA A 238 39.30 -6.80 -15.08
N VAL A 239 38.77 -7.90 -15.61
CA VAL A 239 39.56 -8.98 -16.20
C VAL A 239 40.26 -8.51 -17.48
N LEU A 240 39.55 -7.77 -18.34
CA LEU A 240 40.12 -7.21 -19.56
C LEU A 240 41.25 -6.23 -19.26
N GLN A 241 41.05 -5.31 -18.31
CA GLN A 241 42.08 -4.34 -17.92
C GLN A 241 43.35 -5.07 -17.42
N LYS A 242 43.18 -6.05 -16.54
CA LYS A 242 44.31 -6.85 -16.07
C LYS A 242 45.04 -7.58 -17.20
N SER A 243 44.31 -8.07 -18.20
CA SER A 243 44.91 -8.70 -19.38
C SER A 243 45.71 -7.71 -20.22
N LEU A 244 45.21 -6.48 -20.38
CA LEU A 244 45.90 -5.41 -21.09
C LEU A 244 47.19 -5.01 -20.36
N ASP A 245 47.15 -4.85 -19.05
CA ASP A 245 48.33 -4.50 -18.24
C ASP A 245 49.43 -5.58 -18.37
N ILE A 246 49.05 -6.87 -18.33
CA ILE A 246 50.00 -7.99 -18.53
C ILE A 246 50.60 -7.98 -19.94
N THR A 247 49.80 -7.65 -20.97
CA THR A 247 50.31 -7.59 -22.34
C THR A 247 51.24 -6.40 -22.56
N GLU A 248 50.95 -5.25 -21.94
CA GLU A 248 51.84 -4.09 -21.98
C GLU A 248 53.19 -4.37 -21.29
N GLU A 249 53.17 -5.04 -20.13
CA GLU A 249 54.39 -5.49 -19.44
C GLU A 249 55.20 -6.46 -20.32
N ALA A 250 54.54 -7.42 -20.96
CA ALA A 250 55.19 -8.38 -21.85
C ALA A 250 55.80 -7.70 -23.09
N ASP A 251 55.08 -6.76 -23.70
CA ASP A 251 55.57 -5.97 -24.84
C ASP A 251 56.77 -5.12 -24.46
N LEU A 252 56.77 -4.50 -23.27
CA LEU A 252 57.90 -3.74 -22.75
C LEU A 252 59.12 -4.64 -22.52
N ALA A 253 58.92 -5.81 -21.92
CA ALA A 253 59.97 -6.79 -21.70
C ALA A 253 60.60 -7.26 -23.03
N LEU A 254 59.77 -7.52 -24.04
CA LEU A 254 60.22 -7.91 -25.38
C LEU A 254 61.03 -6.79 -26.05
N ARG A 255 60.53 -5.55 -26.03
CA ARG A 255 61.27 -4.39 -26.58
C ARG A 255 62.63 -4.21 -25.91
N ASN A 256 62.69 -4.35 -24.59
CA ASN A 256 63.94 -4.27 -23.83
C ASN A 256 64.90 -5.39 -24.19
N ALA A 257 64.41 -6.62 -24.38
CA ALA A 257 65.24 -7.75 -24.81
C ALA A 257 65.80 -7.53 -26.23
N MET A 258 64.97 -7.06 -27.16
CA MET A 258 65.40 -6.75 -28.53
C MET A 258 66.44 -5.64 -28.59
N ALA A 259 66.31 -4.61 -27.74
CA ALA A 259 67.28 -3.52 -27.65
C ALA A 259 68.68 -3.98 -27.19
N ARG A 260 68.77 -5.07 -26.43
CA ARG A 260 70.04 -5.64 -25.94
C ARG A 260 70.79 -6.50 -26.97
N ILE A 261 70.13 -6.87 -28.06
CA ILE A 261 70.67 -7.73 -29.13
C ILE A 261 71.23 -6.88 -30.30
N LYS A 262 71.06 -5.56 -30.25
CA LYS A 262 71.69 -4.59 -31.16
C LYS A 262 73.00 -4.07 -30.60
#